data_AF-A0AAU6JDV6-F1
#
_entry.id   AF-A0AAU6JDV6-F1
#
_cell.length_a   1.000
_cell.length_b   1.000
_cell.length_c   1.000
_cell.angle_alpha   90.00
_cell.angle_beta   90.00
_cell.angle_gamma   90.00
#
_symmetry.space_group_name_H-M   'P 1'
#
loop_
_entity.id
_entity.type
_entity.pdbx_description
1 polymer ?
#
loop_
_entity_poly.entity_id
_entity_poly.type
_entity_poly.pdbx_seq_one_letter_code
_entity_poly.pdbx_strand_id
1 'polypeptide(L)'
;MIILDTNILRSFKLDSVSAELLKTIRTAEVESVGVPWVVLEELASHRTVPYREKHEAVTEAVESFRKATPWRVVTHLPPLDLERFQQHWRDQYLEIVDEIPTSETALREATFREANVLPPCKAIVVNERDKVKTGGRDAAIWLTAVEYARAHPEEKVYFVSKNTKDFGEGTEYPPLMAKDLEGLEDRFVHLTSLGEVLKRFTVAAEVDEEEVRADFSNLENLKAISADAFRLMAVSQEKVWFGGGPKFEGAMAFLAEDLGSAEFEIVTTEPVQMLGWAGVPTVAFSSVGELSAYRIGDHVWCAATVRWILSGPAVLDTTHRMEIVGCVWETRVLASTTNTDSRPTILRSQATRAPGASEFRASAPPATVLAKQLEQARQTPGLAKIAHRTALTTLAHRLTHLTRLERTLASQDHIHWFPVPQEGDDIDFRGTEPPERDERE
;
A
#
# COMPACT_ATOMS: atom_id res chain seq x y z
N MET A 1 26.83 1.51 3.49
CA MET A 1 25.76 1.23 2.49
C MET A 1 25.38 -0.25 2.46
N ILE A 2 24.09 -0.57 2.51
CA ILE A 2 23.50 -1.91 2.34
C ILE A 2 22.84 -2.00 0.95
N ILE A 3 23.33 -2.89 0.09
CA ILE A 3 22.84 -3.07 -1.29
C ILE A 3 22.08 -4.38 -1.42
N LEU A 4 20.78 -4.31 -1.71
CA LEU A 4 19.91 -5.49 -1.76
C LEU A 4 19.75 -6.02 -3.19
N ASP A 5 19.80 -7.35 -3.33
CA ASP A 5 19.39 -8.08 -4.53
C ASP A 5 17.85 -8.23 -4.60
N THR A 6 17.30 -8.45 -5.80
CA THR A 6 15.89 -8.72 -6.07
C THR A 6 15.36 -9.87 -5.22
N ASN A 7 16.14 -10.94 -5.03
CA ASN A 7 15.70 -12.09 -4.25
C ASN A 7 15.46 -11.77 -2.76
N ILE A 8 16.14 -10.75 -2.22
CA ILE A 8 15.95 -10.32 -0.84
C ILE A 8 14.63 -9.59 -0.73
N LEU A 9 14.39 -8.58 -1.58
CA LEU A 9 13.17 -7.80 -1.60
C LEU A 9 11.93 -8.66 -1.93
N ARG A 10 12.07 -9.68 -2.77
CA ARG A 10 10.99 -10.65 -3.03
C ARG A 10 10.65 -11.54 -1.85
N SER A 11 11.58 -11.75 -0.92
CA SER A 11 11.43 -12.72 0.15
C SER A 11 10.58 -12.22 1.32
N PHE A 12 10.15 -10.96 1.29
CA PHE A 12 9.28 -10.37 2.29
C PHE A 12 8.19 -9.53 1.64
N LYS A 13 7.09 -9.31 2.36
CA LYS A 13 6.04 -8.41 1.89
C LYS A 13 6.40 -6.97 2.21
N LEU A 14 6.04 -6.00 1.36
CA LEU A 14 6.32 -4.58 1.61
C LEU A 14 5.69 -4.09 2.93
N ASP A 15 4.63 -4.77 3.36
CA ASP A 15 3.99 -4.65 4.66
C ASP A 15 4.49 -5.74 5.65
N SER A 16 5.79 -6.01 5.74
CA SER A 16 6.36 -6.93 6.75
C SER A 16 7.33 -6.22 7.69
N VAL A 17 7.54 -6.78 8.89
CA VAL A 17 8.44 -6.20 9.92
C VAL A 17 9.85 -5.98 9.35
N SER A 18 10.29 -6.88 8.48
CA SER A 18 11.52 -6.76 7.71
C SER A 18 11.61 -5.47 6.88
N ALA A 19 10.54 -5.11 6.17
CA ALA A 19 10.49 -3.86 5.40
C ALA A 19 10.54 -2.63 6.33
N GLU A 20 9.88 -2.72 7.48
CA GLU A 20 9.87 -1.65 8.49
C GLU A 20 11.26 -1.42 9.08
N LEU A 21 12.00 -2.49 9.37
CA LEU A 21 13.36 -2.39 9.87
C LEU A 21 14.31 -1.80 8.83
N LEU A 22 14.17 -2.13 7.55
CA LEU A 22 14.95 -1.49 6.48
C LEU A 22 14.62 0.00 6.35
N LYS A 23 13.33 0.37 6.38
CA LYS A 23 12.89 1.77 6.45
C LYS A 23 13.50 2.47 7.67
N THR A 24 13.56 1.79 8.81
CA THR A 24 14.14 2.33 10.05
C THR A 24 15.64 2.56 9.92
N ILE A 25 16.41 1.59 9.42
CA ILE A 25 17.85 1.73 9.21
C ILE A 25 18.14 2.92 8.30
N ARG A 26 17.38 3.05 7.20
CA ARG A 26 17.47 4.18 6.27
C ARG A 26 17.11 5.51 6.95
N THR A 27 16.00 5.58 7.68
CA THR A 27 15.52 6.80 8.34
C THR A 27 16.44 7.24 9.48
N ALA A 28 17.09 6.29 10.14
CA ALA A 28 18.04 6.55 11.21
C ALA A 28 19.38 7.11 10.70
N GLU A 29 19.59 7.14 9.39
CA GLU A 29 20.85 7.57 8.73
C GLU A 29 22.09 6.83 9.26
N VAL A 30 21.90 5.65 9.88
CA VAL A 30 23.00 4.80 10.36
C VAL A 30 23.70 4.14 9.18
N GLU A 31 22.92 3.68 8.21
CA GLU A 31 23.39 3.16 6.93
C GLU A 31 22.37 3.48 5.85
N SER A 32 22.85 3.83 4.66
CA SER A 32 21.99 3.89 3.48
C SER A 32 21.57 2.46 3.08
N VAL A 33 20.31 2.29 2.70
CA VAL A 33 19.77 1.03 2.18
C VAL A 33 19.36 1.25 0.74
N GLY A 34 20.07 0.66 -0.21
CA GLY A 34 19.86 0.88 -1.62
C GLY A 34 19.69 -0.40 -2.44
N VAL A 35 19.27 -0.23 -3.69
CA VAL A 35 19.19 -1.28 -4.69
C VAL A 35 19.69 -0.78 -6.04
N PRO A 36 20.40 -1.60 -6.84
CA PRO A 36 20.69 -1.27 -8.22
C PRO A 36 19.40 -0.98 -9.00
N TRP A 37 19.41 -0.01 -9.91
CA TRP A 37 18.25 0.31 -10.77
C TRP A 37 17.67 -0.93 -11.46
N VAL A 38 18.53 -1.83 -11.95
CA VAL A 38 18.09 -3.10 -12.58
C VAL A 38 17.25 -4.01 -11.65
N VAL A 39 17.45 -3.94 -10.32
CA VAL A 39 16.63 -4.65 -9.33
C VAL A 39 15.22 -4.05 -9.26
N LEU A 40 15.11 -2.71 -9.30
CA LEU A 40 13.80 -2.03 -9.29
C LEU A 40 12.99 -2.38 -10.53
N GLU A 41 13.63 -2.35 -11.70
CA GLU A 41 12.96 -2.72 -12.96
C GLU A 41 12.50 -4.17 -12.97
N GLU A 42 13.32 -5.09 -12.44
CA GLU A 42 12.90 -6.48 -12.31
C GLU A 42 11.69 -6.61 -11.37
N LEU A 43 11.74 -5.98 -10.19
CA LEU A 43 10.65 -6.03 -9.21
C LEU A 43 9.36 -5.42 -9.74
N ALA A 44 9.43 -4.33 -10.50
CA ALA A 44 8.29 -3.74 -11.19
C ALA A 44 7.75 -4.66 -12.29
N SER A 45 8.64 -5.34 -13.04
CA SER A 45 8.24 -6.27 -14.09
C SER A 45 7.45 -7.48 -13.55
N HIS A 46 7.83 -8.01 -12.38
CA HIS A 46 7.12 -9.10 -11.71
C HIS A 46 5.66 -8.76 -11.37
N ARG A 47 5.34 -7.46 -11.23
CA ARG A 47 3.97 -6.98 -11.02
C ARG A 47 3.27 -6.67 -12.33
N THR A 48 4.00 -6.09 -13.27
CA THR A 48 3.45 -5.54 -14.50
C THR A 48 3.10 -6.62 -15.52
N VAL A 49 3.90 -7.67 -15.65
CA VAL A 49 3.64 -8.75 -16.60
C VAL A 49 2.30 -9.46 -16.29
N PRO A 50 2.03 -9.93 -15.05
CA PRO A 50 0.73 -10.51 -14.73
C PRO A 50 -0.44 -9.53 -14.83
N TYR A 51 -0.20 -8.23 -14.59
CA TYR A 51 -1.24 -7.20 -14.75
C TYR A 51 -1.64 -7.03 -16.21
N ARG A 52 -0.66 -6.95 -17.13
CA ARG A 52 -0.88 -6.92 -18.58
C ARG A 52 -1.68 -8.13 -19.04
N GLU A 53 -1.26 -9.34 -18.67
CA GLU A 53 -1.92 -10.60 -19.05
C GLU A 53 -3.38 -10.64 -18.60
N LYS A 54 -3.67 -10.17 -17.37
CA LYS A 54 -5.04 -10.06 -16.87
C LYS A 54 -5.86 -9.03 -17.63
N HIS A 55 -5.28 -7.89 -18.00
CA HIS A 55 -5.96 -6.87 -18.78
C HIS A 55 -6.29 -7.38 -20.20
N GLU A 56 -5.34 -8.07 -20.84
CA GLU A 56 -5.53 -8.73 -22.13
C GLU A 56 -6.67 -9.76 -22.05
N ALA A 57 -6.66 -10.63 -21.03
CA ALA A 57 -7.71 -11.62 -20.83
C ALA A 57 -9.11 -10.99 -20.60
N VAL A 58 -9.20 -9.91 -19.83
CA VAL A 58 -10.47 -9.18 -19.62
C VAL A 58 -10.93 -8.50 -20.91
N THR A 59 -10.00 -7.93 -21.68
CA THR A 59 -10.30 -7.31 -22.97
C THR A 59 -10.91 -8.34 -23.92
N GLU A 60 -10.28 -9.51 -24.06
CA GLU A 60 -10.79 -10.60 -24.89
C GLU A 60 -12.17 -11.10 -24.40
N ALA A 61 -12.34 -11.27 -23.09
CA ALA A 61 -13.63 -11.69 -22.52
C ALA A 61 -14.76 -10.68 -22.79
N VAL A 62 -14.49 -9.38 -22.66
CA VAL A 62 -15.45 -8.30 -22.96
C VAL A 62 -15.79 -8.29 -24.45
N GLU A 63 -14.81 -8.48 -25.32
CA GLU A 63 -15.05 -8.59 -26.77
C GLU A 63 -15.89 -9.81 -27.13
N SER A 64 -15.57 -10.97 -26.56
CA SER A 64 -16.33 -12.21 -26.74
C SER A 64 -17.78 -12.03 -26.28
N PHE A 65 -18.00 -11.45 -25.10
CA PHE A 65 -19.33 -11.16 -24.57
C PHE A 65 -20.12 -10.22 -25.48
N ARG A 66 -19.49 -9.17 -26.01
CA ARG A 66 -20.11 -8.24 -26.97
C ARG A 66 -20.51 -8.94 -28.27
N LYS A 67 -19.71 -9.89 -28.77
CA LYS A 67 -20.03 -10.68 -29.97
C LYS A 67 -21.22 -11.62 -29.74
N ALA A 68 -21.33 -12.21 -28.56
CA ALA A 68 -22.41 -13.14 -28.21
C ALA A 68 -23.74 -12.44 -27.84
N THR A 69 -23.71 -11.13 -27.55
CA THR A 69 -24.90 -10.40 -27.09
C THR A 69 -25.58 -9.65 -28.24
N PRO A 70 -26.87 -9.90 -28.54
CA PRO A 70 -27.55 -9.29 -29.68
C PRO A 70 -27.92 -7.81 -29.48
N TRP A 71 -27.84 -7.29 -28.26
CA TRP A 71 -28.01 -5.87 -27.94
C TRP A 71 -26.68 -5.22 -27.52
N ARG A 72 -26.62 -3.88 -27.60
CA ARG A 72 -25.41 -3.12 -27.25
C ARG A 72 -25.10 -3.25 -25.77
N VAL A 73 -23.97 -3.89 -25.45
CA VAL A 73 -23.39 -3.92 -24.11
C VAL A 73 -22.40 -2.75 -23.97
N VAL A 74 -22.66 -1.86 -23.02
CA VAL A 74 -21.73 -0.79 -22.65
C VAL A 74 -20.90 -1.26 -21.45
N THR A 75 -19.76 -1.88 -21.73
CA THR A 75 -18.73 -2.17 -20.72
C THR A 75 -17.62 -1.14 -20.85
N HIS A 76 -17.26 -0.48 -19.76
CA HIS A 76 -16.12 0.44 -19.73
C HIS A 76 -14.91 -0.27 -19.10
N LEU A 77 -13.92 -0.63 -19.92
CA LEU A 77 -12.61 -1.08 -19.46
C LEU A 77 -11.63 0.09 -19.63
N PRO A 78 -10.94 0.55 -18.57
CA PRO A 78 -9.90 1.56 -18.72
C PRO A 78 -8.80 1.10 -19.69
N PRO A 79 -8.17 2.02 -20.44
CA PRO A 79 -7.03 1.68 -21.27
C PRO A 79 -5.88 1.13 -20.42
N LEU A 80 -5.11 0.21 -20.98
CA LEU A 80 -3.95 -0.36 -20.31
C LEU A 80 -2.84 0.70 -20.22
N ASP A 81 -2.58 1.19 -19.00
CA ASP A 81 -1.50 2.13 -18.70
C ASP A 81 -0.41 1.40 -17.89
N LEU A 82 0.50 0.73 -18.60
CA LEU A 82 1.58 -0.04 -17.97
C LEU A 82 2.61 0.86 -17.29
N GLU A 83 2.89 2.05 -17.83
CA GLU A 83 3.90 2.94 -17.25
C GLU A 83 3.43 3.47 -15.90
N ARG A 84 2.17 3.93 -15.80
CA ARG A 84 1.61 4.35 -14.52
C ARG A 84 1.62 3.19 -13.50
N PHE A 85 1.32 1.97 -13.95
CA PHE A 85 1.34 0.80 -13.08
C PHE A 85 2.75 0.43 -12.62
N GLN A 86 3.74 0.49 -13.52
CA GLN A 86 5.15 0.29 -13.20
C GLN A 86 5.65 1.34 -12.22
N GLN A 87 5.40 2.62 -12.51
CA GLN A 87 5.82 3.73 -11.66
C GLN A 87 5.25 3.59 -10.26
N HIS A 88 3.97 3.22 -10.12
CA HIS A 88 3.38 2.93 -8.81
C HIS A 88 4.22 1.91 -8.03
N TRP A 89 4.61 0.79 -8.65
CA TRP A 89 5.42 -0.21 -7.96
C TRP A 89 6.86 0.25 -7.70
N ARG A 90 7.48 1.02 -8.60
CA ARG A 90 8.78 1.67 -8.34
C ARG A 90 8.69 2.53 -7.08
N ASP A 91 7.70 3.41 -7.00
CA ASP A 91 7.47 4.28 -5.85
C ASP A 91 7.29 3.47 -4.56
N GLN A 92 6.51 2.37 -4.61
CA GLN A 92 6.33 1.49 -3.44
C GLN A 92 7.62 0.84 -2.95
N TYR A 93 8.55 0.46 -3.83
CA TYR A 93 9.86 -0.05 -3.41
C TYR A 93 10.77 1.09 -2.92
N LEU A 94 10.74 2.26 -3.56
CA LEU A 94 11.54 3.44 -3.19
C LEU A 94 11.13 4.07 -1.85
N GLU A 95 9.93 3.76 -1.34
CA GLU A 95 9.58 4.05 0.05
C GLU A 95 10.46 3.29 1.07
N ILE A 96 11.08 2.17 0.67
CA ILE A 96 11.90 1.32 1.55
C ILE A 96 13.38 1.54 1.31
N VAL A 97 13.79 1.68 0.06
CA VAL A 97 15.18 1.70 -0.36
C VAL A 97 15.47 2.91 -1.26
N ASP A 98 16.74 3.29 -1.35
CA ASP A 98 17.22 4.26 -2.33
C ASP A 98 17.60 3.55 -3.64
N GLU A 99 17.47 4.25 -4.76
CA GLU A 99 17.98 3.76 -6.04
C GLU A 99 19.49 4.02 -6.15
N ILE A 100 20.23 3.00 -6.57
CA ILE A 100 21.63 3.11 -7.00
C ILE A 100 21.64 3.00 -8.53
N PRO A 101 21.98 4.07 -9.26
CA PRO A 101 22.04 4.03 -10.71
C PRO A 101 22.99 2.92 -11.19
N THR A 102 22.51 2.05 -12.06
CA THR A 102 23.37 1.08 -12.75
C THR A 102 24.03 1.79 -13.94
N SER A 103 25.36 1.86 -13.94
CA SER A 103 26.09 2.57 -14.99
C SER A 103 25.99 1.88 -16.35
N GLU A 104 26.18 2.63 -17.43
CA GLU A 104 26.29 2.06 -18.78
C GLU A 104 27.44 1.04 -18.87
N THR A 105 28.54 1.30 -18.16
CA THR A 105 29.70 0.40 -18.13
C THR A 105 29.34 -0.93 -17.47
N ALA A 106 28.64 -0.91 -16.33
CA ALA A 106 28.14 -2.10 -15.68
C ALA A 106 27.17 -2.90 -16.58
N LEU A 107 26.23 -2.23 -17.26
CA LEU A 107 25.30 -2.89 -18.19
C LEU A 107 26.02 -3.53 -19.38
N ARG A 108 26.99 -2.82 -19.96
CA ARG A 108 27.77 -3.32 -21.11
C ARG A 108 28.63 -4.52 -20.71
N GLU A 109 29.31 -4.44 -19.57
CA GLU A 109 30.11 -5.54 -19.05
C GLU A 109 29.23 -6.72 -18.65
N ALA A 110 28.07 -6.50 -18.03
CA ALA A 110 27.10 -7.55 -17.74
C ALA A 110 26.64 -8.28 -19.01
N THR A 111 26.32 -7.54 -20.07
CA THR A 111 25.98 -8.11 -21.38
C THR A 111 27.15 -8.92 -21.96
N PHE A 112 28.37 -8.40 -21.84
CA PHE A 112 29.58 -9.11 -22.27
C PHE A 112 29.78 -10.41 -21.49
N ARG A 113 29.60 -10.41 -20.17
CA ARG A 113 29.72 -11.59 -19.31
C ARG A 113 28.67 -12.64 -19.65
N GLU A 114 27.42 -12.24 -19.89
CA GLU A 114 26.36 -13.18 -20.29
C GLU A 114 26.68 -13.83 -21.64
N ALA A 115 27.10 -13.03 -22.63
CA ALA A 115 27.49 -13.53 -23.94
C ALA A 115 28.64 -14.54 -23.88
N ASN A 116 29.57 -14.37 -22.94
CA ASN A 116 30.76 -15.22 -22.76
C ASN A 116 30.62 -16.26 -21.64
N VAL A 117 29.46 -16.34 -20.97
CA VAL A 117 29.21 -17.26 -19.84
C VAL A 117 30.25 -17.06 -18.72
N LEU A 118 30.55 -15.81 -18.41
CA LEU A 118 31.48 -15.43 -17.35
C LEU A 118 30.72 -15.14 -16.05
N PRO A 119 31.24 -15.56 -14.87
CA PRO A 119 30.54 -15.37 -13.60
C PRO A 119 30.12 -13.91 -13.31
N PRO A 120 28.94 -13.69 -12.72
CA PRO A 120 27.98 -14.70 -12.21
C PRO A 120 27.10 -15.36 -13.30
N CYS A 121 27.31 -15.06 -14.58
CA CYS A 121 26.54 -15.66 -15.68
C CYS A 121 26.87 -17.14 -15.87
N LYS A 122 25.88 -17.90 -16.34
CA LYS A 122 25.98 -19.35 -16.56
C LYS A 122 25.16 -19.80 -17.78
N ALA A 123 25.46 -21.00 -18.27
CA ALA A 123 24.66 -21.67 -19.28
C ALA A 123 23.76 -22.70 -18.60
N ILE A 124 22.45 -22.58 -18.78
CA ILE A 124 21.46 -23.54 -18.30
C ILE A 124 21.03 -24.43 -19.46
N VAL A 125 21.00 -25.73 -19.24
CA VAL A 125 20.46 -26.70 -20.20
C VAL A 125 18.93 -26.67 -20.07
N VAL A 126 18.24 -26.22 -21.11
CA VAL A 126 16.76 -26.17 -21.13
C VAL A 126 16.20 -27.51 -21.62
N ASN A 127 16.81 -28.06 -22.67
CA ASN A 127 16.55 -29.39 -23.20
C ASN A 127 17.90 -30.06 -23.52
N GLU A 128 17.92 -31.36 -23.82
CA GLU A 128 19.17 -32.12 -24.11
C GLU A 128 20.10 -31.47 -25.15
N ARG A 129 19.56 -30.62 -26.03
CA ARG A 129 20.30 -29.95 -27.11
C ARG A 129 20.43 -28.43 -26.94
N ASP A 130 19.65 -27.82 -26.06
CA ASP A 130 19.51 -26.37 -25.98
C ASP A 130 20.13 -25.83 -24.70
N LYS A 131 21.14 -24.98 -24.86
CA LYS A 131 21.75 -24.22 -23.76
C LYS A 131 21.37 -22.76 -23.88
N VAL A 132 20.75 -22.23 -22.83
CA VAL A 132 20.41 -20.81 -22.72
C VAL A 132 21.42 -20.15 -21.79
N LYS A 133 22.05 -19.08 -22.27
CA LYS A 133 22.93 -18.23 -21.46
C LYS A 133 22.06 -17.30 -20.63
N THR A 134 22.41 -17.15 -19.35
CA THR A 134 21.66 -16.32 -18.42
C THR A 134 22.58 -15.69 -17.38
N GLY A 135 22.04 -14.76 -16.59
CA GLY A 135 22.73 -14.10 -15.48
C GLY A 135 23.28 -12.72 -15.83
N GLY A 136 22.96 -12.15 -16.99
CA GLY A 136 23.33 -10.76 -17.31
C GLY A 136 22.79 -9.77 -16.27
N ARG A 137 21.55 -9.99 -15.80
CA ARG A 137 20.98 -9.25 -14.67
C ARG A 137 21.86 -9.33 -13.41
N ASP A 138 22.20 -10.55 -13.00
CA ASP A 138 22.98 -10.79 -11.78
C ASP A 138 24.39 -10.18 -11.88
N ALA A 139 24.97 -10.19 -13.08
CA ALA A 139 26.22 -9.49 -13.36
C ALA A 139 26.06 -7.96 -13.23
N ALA A 140 24.98 -7.37 -13.74
CA ALA A 140 24.73 -5.93 -13.61
C ALA A 140 24.53 -5.51 -12.15
N ILE A 141 23.81 -6.33 -11.36
CA ILE A 141 23.62 -6.12 -9.92
C ILE A 141 24.96 -6.13 -9.19
N TRP A 142 25.77 -7.17 -9.42
CA TRP A 142 27.11 -7.31 -8.86
C TRP A 142 28.02 -6.14 -9.20
N LEU A 143 28.11 -5.80 -10.48
CA LEU A 143 28.97 -4.72 -10.97
C LEU A 143 28.52 -3.37 -10.42
N THR A 144 27.22 -3.13 -10.28
CA THR A 144 26.71 -1.90 -9.63
C THR A 144 27.19 -1.81 -8.18
N ALA A 145 27.13 -2.90 -7.41
CA ALA A 145 27.59 -2.91 -6.03
C ALA A 145 29.11 -2.66 -5.92
N VAL A 146 29.90 -3.28 -6.80
CA VAL A 146 31.35 -3.09 -6.88
C VAL A 146 31.71 -1.65 -7.27
N GLU A 147 31.04 -1.10 -8.28
CA GLU A 147 31.23 0.29 -8.71
C GLU A 147 30.89 1.27 -7.60
N TYR A 148 29.77 1.06 -6.90
CA TYR A 148 29.40 1.87 -5.73
C TYR A 148 30.50 1.82 -4.67
N ALA A 149 30.99 0.63 -4.32
CA ALA A 149 32.07 0.48 -3.34
C ALA A 149 33.31 1.27 -3.77
N ARG A 150 33.75 1.15 -5.04
CA ARG A 150 34.91 1.90 -5.55
C ARG A 150 34.73 3.41 -5.50
N ALA A 151 33.52 3.91 -5.81
CA ALA A 151 33.21 5.33 -5.78
C ALA A 151 33.17 5.90 -4.34
N HIS A 152 32.96 5.05 -3.34
CA HIS A 152 32.84 5.43 -1.93
C HIS A 152 33.89 4.67 -1.09
N PRO A 153 35.18 5.09 -1.13
CA PRO A 153 36.28 4.35 -0.53
C PRO A 153 36.20 4.25 1.00
N GLU A 154 35.60 5.25 1.66
CA GLU A 154 35.44 5.30 3.12
C GLU A 154 34.24 4.49 3.62
N GLU A 155 33.36 4.04 2.72
CA GLU A 155 32.15 3.30 3.08
C GLU A 155 32.39 1.80 3.07
N LYS A 156 31.80 1.15 4.09
CA LYS A 156 31.60 -0.29 4.10
C LYS A 156 30.35 -0.65 3.31
N VAL A 157 30.50 -1.56 2.36
CA VAL A 157 29.41 -2.00 1.46
C VAL A 157 28.98 -3.40 1.86
N TYR A 158 27.69 -3.55 2.13
CA TYR A 158 27.05 -4.82 2.46
C TYR A 158 26.19 -5.27 1.29
N PHE A 159 26.70 -6.16 0.44
CA PHE A 159 25.91 -6.78 -0.61
C PHE A 159 25.06 -7.90 -0.03
N VAL A 160 23.75 -7.88 -0.23
CA VAL A 160 22.82 -8.84 0.38
C VAL A 160 22.12 -9.65 -0.71
N SER A 161 22.42 -10.95 -0.79
CA SER A 161 21.77 -11.86 -1.74
C SER A 161 21.63 -13.27 -1.18
N LYS A 162 20.45 -13.88 -1.37
CA LYS A 162 20.22 -15.31 -1.10
C LYS A 162 20.74 -16.22 -2.22
N ASN A 163 21.25 -15.66 -3.32
CA ASN A 163 21.66 -16.43 -4.50
C ASN A 163 23.10 -16.94 -4.35
N THR A 164 23.27 -17.90 -3.43
CA THR A 164 24.58 -18.50 -3.16
C THR A 164 25.11 -19.33 -4.32
N LYS A 165 24.25 -19.72 -5.27
CA LYS A 165 24.67 -20.44 -6.48
C LYS A 165 25.48 -19.58 -7.43
N ASP A 166 25.10 -18.30 -7.57
CA ASP A 166 25.70 -17.40 -8.55
C ASP A 166 26.71 -16.44 -7.92
N PHE A 167 26.49 -16.04 -6.66
CA PHE A 167 27.39 -15.14 -5.93
C PHE A 167 28.27 -15.81 -4.86
N GLY A 168 28.08 -17.11 -4.59
CA GLY A 168 28.74 -17.79 -3.48
C GLY A 168 28.20 -17.39 -2.11
N GLU A 169 28.90 -17.78 -1.04
CA GLU A 169 28.54 -17.46 0.35
C GLU A 169 29.26 -16.22 0.90
N GLY A 170 30.04 -15.54 0.04
CA GLY A 170 30.76 -14.33 0.43
C GLY A 170 32.16 -14.53 0.99
N THR A 171 32.59 -15.78 1.18
CA THR A 171 33.94 -16.12 1.65
C THR A 171 34.91 -16.36 0.50
N GLU A 172 34.42 -16.88 -0.63
CA GLU A 172 35.20 -17.19 -1.82
C GLU A 172 34.40 -16.82 -3.07
N TYR A 173 35.09 -16.24 -4.05
CA TYR A 173 34.49 -15.83 -5.32
C TYR A 173 35.21 -16.48 -6.49
N PRO A 174 34.51 -16.77 -7.62
CA PRO A 174 35.17 -17.15 -8.86
C PRO A 174 36.24 -16.11 -9.26
N PRO A 175 37.35 -16.51 -9.92
CA PRO A 175 38.50 -15.63 -10.14
C PRO A 175 38.18 -14.27 -10.77
N LEU A 176 37.21 -14.21 -11.69
CA LEU A 176 36.78 -12.95 -12.30
C LEU A 176 36.10 -12.01 -11.30
N MET A 177 35.22 -12.55 -10.44
CA MET A 177 34.53 -11.78 -9.40
C MET A 177 35.48 -11.40 -8.26
N ALA A 178 36.43 -12.28 -7.90
CA ALA A 178 37.48 -11.95 -6.94
C ALA A 178 38.32 -10.77 -7.45
N LYS A 179 38.64 -10.74 -8.75
CA LYS A 179 39.32 -9.60 -9.39
C LYS A 179 38.48 -8.32 -9.36
N ASP A 180 37.15 -8.42 -9.46
CA ASP A 180 36.28 -7.23 -9.29
C ASP A 180 36.42 -6.62 -7.89
N LEU A 181 36.76 -7.42 -6.88
CA LEU A 181 36.94 -6.99 -5.49
C LEU A 181 38.36 -6.57 -5.12
N GLU A 182 39.31 -6.57 -6.07
CA GLU A 182 40.70 -6.19 -5.78
C GLU A 182 40.78 -4.79 -5.16
N GLY A 183 41.26 -4.70 -3.90
CA GLY A 183 41.32 -3.46 -3.12
C GLY A 183 40.05 -3.09 -2.36
N LEU A 184 39.06 -3.99 -2.29
CA LEU A 184 37.78 -3.81 -1.58
C LEU A 184 37.55 -4.86 -0.48
N GLU A 185 38.46 -5.81 -0.31
CA GLU A 185 38.24 -7.07 0.42
C GLU A 185 37.91 -6.87 1.91
N ASP A 186 38.38 -5.79 2.52
CA ASP A 186 38.17 -5.46 3.93
C ASP A 186 36.80 -4.78 4.21
N ARG A 187 36.19 -4.22 3.15
CA ARG A 187 35.01 -3.36 3.24
C ARG A 187 33.84 -3.80 2.38
N PHE A 188 34.01 -4.75 1.47
CA PHE A 188 32.91 -5.38 0.74
C PHE A 188 32.48 -6.67 1.44
N VAL A 189 31.33 -6.65 2.10
CA VAL A 189 30.80 -7.77 2.87
C VAL A 189 29.58 -8.34 2.16
N HIS A 190 29.55 -9.65 1.96
CA HIS A 190 28.39 -10.34 1.42
C HIS A 190 27.60 -11.01 2.55
N LEU A 191 26.31 -10.66 2.64
CA LEU A 191 25.36 -11.23 3.59
C LEU A 191 24.34 -12.06 2.82
N THR A 192 24.01 -13.25 3.34
CA THR A 192 23.16 -14.20 2.58
C THR A 192 21.67 -14.04 2.89
N SER A 193 21.33 -13.23 3.89
CA SER A 193 19.95 -13.07 4.32
C SER A 193 19.69 -11.70 4.93
N LEU A 194 18.42 -11.30 4.88
CA LEU A 194 17.97 -10.11 5.61
C LEU A 194 18.10 -10.29 7.13
N GLY A 195 17.99 -11.52 7.66
CA GLY A 195 18.19 -11.78 9.07
C GLY A 195 19.61 -11.44 9.55
N GLU A 196 20.63 -11.65 8.71
CA GLU A 196 22.00 -11.23 9.00
C GLU A 196 22.16 -9.71 9.02
N VAL A 197 21.50 -9.01 8.09
CA VAL A 197 21.44 -7.53 8.10
C VAL A 197 20.85 -7.07 9.44
N LEU A 198 19.67 -7.59 9.81
CA LEU A 198 19.00 -7.20 11.04
C LEU A 198 19.86 -7.49 12.26
N LYS A 199 20.45 -8.69 12.36
CA LYS A 199 21.35 -9.06 13.46
C LYS A 199 22.57 -8.14 13.57
N ARG A 200 23.02 -7.59 12.44
CA ARG A 200 24.22 -6.74 12.38
C ARG A 200 23.94 -5.28 12.72
N PHE A 201 22.82 -4.74 12.28
CA PHE A 201 22.50 -3.32 12.42
C PHE A 201 21.46 -3.01 13.49
N THR A 202 20.90 -4.04 14.13
CA THR A 202 19.90 -3.88 15.17
C THR A 202 20.29 -4.67 16.41
N VAL A 203 20.07 -4.09 17.57
CA VAL A 203 20.13 -4.76 18.87
C VAL A 203 18.76 -4.60 19.52
N ALA A 204 18.12 -5.68 19.93
CA ALA A 204 16.84 -5.57 20.63
C ALA A 204 17.00 -4.66 21.86
N ALA A 205 16.04 -3.74 22.04
CA ALA A 205 16.04 -2.80 23.15
C ALA A 205 14.76 -2.99 23.96
N GLU A 206 14.87 -2.82 25.27
CA GLU A 206 13.71 -2.67 26.15
C GLU A 206 13.36 -1.19 26.23
N VAL A 207 12.07 -0.89 26.16
CA VAL A 207 11.52 0.47 26.29
C VAL A 207 10.36 0.43 27.26
N ASP A 208 10.19 1.51 28.02
CA ASP A 208 9.03 1.68 28.89
C ASP A 208 7.80 2.02 28.02
N GLU A 209 6.76 1.19 28.11
CA GLU A 209 5.52 1.39 27.35
C GLU A 209 4.84 2.72 27.73
N GLU A 210 4.97 3.17 28.99
CA GLU A 210 4.40 4.46 29.42
C GLU A 210 5.14 5.64 28.82
N GLU A 211 6.46 5.54 28.63
CA GLU A 211 7.26 6.56 27.95
C GLU A 211 6.86 6.65 26.47
N VAL A 212 6.73 5.50 25.80
CA VAL A 212 6.27 5.43 24.40
C VAL A 212 4.85 5.99 24.26
N ARG A 213 3.96 5.72 25.22
CA ARG A 213 2.60 6.27 25.27
C ARG A 213 2.62 7.79 25.44
N ALA A 214 3.46 8.31 26.33
CA ALA A 214 3.62 9.74 26.54
C ALA A 214 4.13 10.43 25.27
N ASP A 215 5.09 9.81 24.58
CA ASP A 215 5.63 10.33 23.33
C ASP A 215 4.58 10.39 22.21
N PHE A 216 3.83 9.31 21.97
CA PHE A 216 2.74 9.33 20.96
C PHE A 216 1.57 10.25 21.32
N SER A 217 1.41 10.59 22.60
CA SER A 217 0.42 11.55 23.07
C SER A 217 0.91 13.01 23.01
N ASN A 218 2.17 13.25 22.66
CA ASN A 218 2.73 14.60 22.50
C ASN A 218 2.00 15.37 21.40
N LEU A 219 1.73 16.65 21.65
CA LEU A 219 1.02 17.53 20.73
C LEU A 219 1.68 17.63 19.34
N GLU A 220 3.01 17.61 19.25
CA GLU A 220 3.72 17.68 17.97
C GLU A 220 3.54 16.39 17.16
N ASN A 221 3.61 15.25 17.83
CA ASN A 221 3.36 13.93 17.25
C ASN A 221 1.90 13.79 16.78
N LEU A 222 0.93 14.24 17.59
CA LEU A 222 -0.48 14.27 17.19
C LEU A 222 -0.73 15.17 15.97
N LYS A 223 -0.04 16.31 15.85
CA LYS A 223 -0.09 17.17 14.66
C LYS A 223 0.51 16.50 13.43
N ALA A 224 1.61 15.76 13.58
CA ALA A 224 2.22 15.01 12.48
C ALA A 224 1.26 13.92 11.98
N ILE A 225 0.68 13.12 12.88
CA ILE A 225 -0.31 12.08 12.54
C ILE A 225 -1.57 12.69 11.93
N SER A 226 -2.01 13.85 12.41
CA SER A 226 -3.13 14.62 11.83
C SER A 226 -2.88 15.00 10.37
N ALA A 227 -1.68 15.52 10.07
CA ALA A 227 -1.29 15.88 8.71
C ALA A 227 -1.23 14.65 7.79
N ASP A 228 -0.70 13.52 8.28
CA ASP A 228 -0.65 12.28 7.52
C ASP A 228 -2.04 11.67 7.29
N ALA A 229 -2.91 11.69 8.29
CA ALA A 229 -4.31 11.28 8.15
C ALA A 229 -5.00 12.09 7.05
N PHE A 230 -4.79 13.41 7.03
CA PHE A 230 -5.32 14.26 5.97
C PHE A 230 -4.71 13.91 4.61
N ARG A 231 -3.39 13.79 4.50
CA ARG A 231 -2.71 13.45 3.23
C ARG A 231 -3.22 12.14 2.63
N LEU A 232 -3.41 11.11 3.45
CA LEU A 232 -3.84 9.78 3.00
C LEU A 232 -5.35 9.70 2.71
N MET A 233 -6.17 10.42 3.47
CA MET A 233 -7.62 10.28 3.44
C MET A 233 -8.35 11.56 3.02
N ALA A 234 -7.68 12.58 2.49
CA ALA A 234 -8.34 13.78 1.97
C ALA A 234 -9.29 13.45 0.81
N VAL A 235 -10.32 14.27 0.70
CA VAL A 235 -11.16 14.29 -0.50
C VAL A 235 -10.34 14.87 -1.66
N SER A 236 -10.30 14.15 -2.78
CA SER A 236 -9.68 14.65 -4.02
C SER A 236 -10.76 14.82 -5.09
N GLN A 237 -10.50 15.66 -6.09
CA GLN A 237 -11.43 15.79 -7.22
C GLN A 237 -11.63 14.43 -7.91
N GLU A 238 -10.55 13.67 -8.16
CA GLU A 238 -10.65 12.37 -8.81
C GLU A 238 -11.60 11.41 -8.08
N LYS A 239 -11.56 11.37 -6.73
CA LYS A 239 -12.47 10.56 -5.92
C LYS A 239 -13.93 10.91 -6.15
N VAL A 240 -14.24 12.20 -6.21
CA VAL A 240 -15.60 12.71 -6.40
C VAL A 240 -16.10 12.40 -7.81
N TRP A 241 -15.26 12.58 -8.84
CA TRP A 241 -15.69 12.49 -10.24
C TRP A 241 -15.79 11.06 -10.75
N PHE A 242 -14.87 10.19 -10.33
CA PHE A 242 -14.76 8.84 -10.87
C PHE A 242 -15.25 7.77 -9.88
N GLY A 243 -15.69 8.18 -8.67
CA GLY A 243 -16.04 7.25 -7.59
C GLY A 243 -14.87 6.35 -7.17
N GLY A 244 -13.64 6.73 -7.57
CA GLY A 244 -12.45 5.92 -7.47
C GLY A 244 -11.49 6.47 -6.43
N GLY A 245 -11.12 5.63 -5.46
CA GLY A 245 -10.10 5.93 -4.45
C GLY A 245 -10.47 5.37 -3.08
N PRO A 246 -9.52 5.37 -2.13
CA PRO A 246 -9.77 4.84 -0.81
C PRO A 246 -10.84 5.69 -0.09
N LYS A 247 -11.97 5.04 0.19
CA LYS A 247 -12.99 5.51 1.13
C LYS A 247 -12.60 5.08 2.53
N PHE A 248 -13.15 5.73 3.54
CA PHE A 248 -12.94 5.34 4.92
C PHE A 248 -14.27 5.28 5.66
N GLU A 249 -14.36 4.39 6.64
CA GLU A 249 -15.54 4.18 7.48
C GLU A 249 -15.42 4.95 8.79
N GLY A 250 -16.52 5.50 9.29
CA GLY A 250 -16.60 6.13 10.61
C GLY A 250 -18.02 6.24 11.12
N ALA A 251 -18.23 7.01 12.19
CA ALA A 251 -19.54 7.37 12.73
C ALA A 251 -19.81 8.85 12.52
N MET A 252 -21.07 9.22 12.29
CA MET A 252 -21.48 10.62 12.20
C MET A 252 -21.76 11.19 13.59
N ALA A 253 -21.23 12.38 13.87
CA ALA A 253 -21.59 13.11 15.07
C ALA A 253 -22.61 14.19 14.68
N PHE A 254 -23.84 14.05 15.19
CA PHE A 254 -24.84 15.09 15.06
C PHE A 254 -24.59 16.13 16.14
N LEU A 255 -24.36 17.36 15.73
CA LEU A 255 -24.27 18.47 16.67
C LEU A 255 -25.69 18.94 16.95
N ALA A 256 -26.38 18.28 17.87
CA ALA A 256 -27.60 18.83 18.44
C ALA A 256 -27.20 19.89 19.47
N GLU A 257 -27.52 21.16 19.22
CA GLU A 257 -27.56 22.14 20.30
C GLU A 257 -28.70 21.73 21.22
N ASP A 258 -28.37 21.06 22.31
CA ASP A 258 -29.31 20.95 23.42
C ASP A 258 -29.56 22.37 23.94
N LEU A 259 -30.83 22.80 23.95
CA LEU A 259 -31.30 24.17 24.21
C LEU A 259 -30.98 24.72 25.61
N GLY A 260 -30.09 24.07 26.37
CA GLY A 260 -29.67 24.50 27.70
C GLY A 260 -28.32 23.99 28.21
N SER A 261 -27.69 22.97 27.62
CA SER A 261 -26.47 22.35 28.19
C SER A 261 -25.17 22.60 27.40
N ALA A 262 -25.25 23.06 26.15
CA ALA A 262 -24.10 23.12 25.23
C ALA A 262 -23.33 21.78 25.07
N GLU A 263 -23.95 20.66 25.52
CA GLU A 263 -23.44 19.32 25.35
C GLU A 263 -23.94 18.73 24.03
N PHE A 264 -23.11 17.92 23.39
CA PHE A 264 -23.39 17.33 22.11
C PHE A 264 -23.78 15.86 22.30
N GLU A 265 -24.93 15.48 21.77
CA GLU A 265 -25.35 14.09 21.78
C GLU A 265 -24.88 13.39 20.49
N ILE A 266 -24.09 12.32 20.62
CA ILE A 266 -23.83 11.43 19.48
C ILE A 266 -25.13 10.68 19.20
N VAL A 267 -25.85 11.12 18.16
CA VAL A 267 -27.15 10.55 17.83
C VAL A 267 -27.03 9.19 17.14
N THR A 268 -25.91 8.88 16.46
CA THR A 268 -25.76 7.58 15.79
C THR A 268 -24.34 6.99 15.91
N THR A 269 -24.28 5.69 16.13
CA THR A 269 -23.06 4.87 15.98
C THR A 269 -23.07 4.06 14.68
N GLU A 270 -24.04 4.31 13.81
CA GLU A 270 -24.17 3.58 12.55
C GLU A 270 -22.96 3.91 11.66
N PRO A 271 -22.25 2.88 11.15
CA PRO A 271 -21.15 3.09 10.24
C PRO A 271 -21.59 3.82 8.98
N VAL A 272 -20.90 4.91 8.66
CA VAL A 272 -21.05 5.65 7.41
C VAL A 272 -19.75 5.59 6.62
N GLN A 273 -19.85 5.60 5.30
CA GLN A 273 -18.69 5.72 4.41
C GLN A 273 -18.45 7.16 4.00
N MET A 274 -17.19 7.55 3.96
CA MET A 274 -16.72 8.88 3.59
C MET A 274 -15.83 8.81 2.35
N LEU A 275 -15.98 9.80 1.46
CA LEU A 275 -15.07 10.01 0.34
C LEU A 275 -13.70 10.48 0.79
N GLY A 276 -13.67 11.25 1.89
CA GLY A 276 -12.44 11.80 2.44
C GLY A 276 -12.67 12.94 3.41
N TRP A 277 -11.60 13.33 4.10
CA TRP A 277 -11.56 14.51 4.96
C TRP A 277 -11.69 15.79 4.14
N ALA A 278 -12.56 16.70 4.59
CA ALA A 278 -12.75 18.03 4.03
C ALA A 278 -11.80 19.08 4.65
N GLY A 279 -11.19 18.75 5.78
CA GLY A 279 -10.17 19.54 6.45
C GLY A 279 -9.26 18.64 7.27
N VAL A 280 -8.17 19.19 7.80
CA VAL A 280 -7.23 18.43 8.64
C VAL A 280 -7.97 17.90 9.88
N PRO A 281 -8.04 16.58 10.12
CA PRO A 281 -8.78 16.01 11.23
C PRO A 281 -8.04 16.24 12.55
N THR A 282 -8.78 16.42 13.63
CA THR A 282 -8.21 16.38 14.97
C THR A 282 -7.91 14.94 15.36
N VAL A 283 -6.76 14.71 15.97
CA VAL A 283 -6.28 13.38 16.36
C VAL A 283 -6.14 13.32 17.87
N ALA A 284 -6.69 12.26 18.45
CA ALA A 284 -6.46 11.89 19.83
C ALA A 284 -5.82 10.51 19.88
N PHE A 285 -4.83 10.37 20.77
CA PHE A 285 -4.25 9.08 21.10
C PHE A 285 -5.25 8.23 21.89
N SER A 286 -5.39 6.94 21.55
CA SER A 286 -6.25 6.00 22.28
C SER A 286 -5.41 4.94 23.01
N SER A 287 -4.62 4.16 22.28
CA SER A 287 -3.82 3.09 22.87
C SER A 287 -2.60 2.71 22.02
N VAL A 288 -1.58 2.16 22.67
CA VAL A 288 -0.47 1.42 22.05
C VAL A 288 -0.75 -0.08 22.23
N GLY A 289 -0.55 -0.84 21.16
CA GLY A 289 -0.61 -2.30 21.13
C GLY A 289 0.80 -2.88 20.98
N GLU A 290 0.96 -3.84 20.06
CA GLU A 290 2.25 -4.51 19.81
C GLU A 290 3.42 -3.52 19.73
N LEU A 291 4.39 -3.66 20.62
CA LEU A 291 5.55 -2.79 20.74
C LEU A 291 6.81 -3.63 20.51
N SER A 292 7.68 -3.15 19.63
CA SER A 292 9.03 -3.68 19.48
C SER A 292 10.01 -2.54 19.39
N ALA A 293 11.16 -2.68 20.04
CA ALA A 293 12.19 -1.67 20.05
C ALA A 293 13.56 -2.25 19.68
N TYR A 294 14.30 -1.45 18.94
CA TYR A 294 15.60 -1.81 18.40
C TYR A 294 16.52 -0.61 18.57
N ARG A 295 17.70 -0.86 19.12
CA ARG A 295 18.82 0.06 19.06
C ARG A 295 19.48 -0.07 17.68
N ILE A 296 19.56 1.05 16.98
CA ILE A 296 20.20 1.18 15.66
C ILE A 296 21.10 2.41 15.76
N GLY A 297 22.41 2.20 15.69
CA GLY A 297 23.39 3.22 16.08
C GLY A 297 23.21 3.65 17.54
N ASP A 298 23.22 4.96 17.78
CA ASP A 298 23.02 5.55 19.11
C ASP A 298 21.54 5.78 19.46
N HIS A 299 20.63 5.39 18.56
CA HIS A 299 19.21 5.64 18.72
C HIS A 299 18.41 4.39 19.05
N VAL A 300 17.41 4.54 19.93
CA VAL A 300 16.40 3.52 20.16
C VAL A 300 15.18 3.88 19.33
N TRP A 301 14.82 2.97 18.43
CA TRP A 301 13.67 3.07 17.55
C TRP A 301 12.61 2.10 18.03
N CYS A 302 11.39 2.61 18.24
CA CYS A 302 10.23 1.81 18.59
C CYS A 302 9.26 1.73 17.41
N ALA A 303 8.88 0.51 17.05
CA ALA A 303 7.78 0.23 16.16
C ALA A 303 6.58 -0.22 17.00
N ALA A 304 5.49 0.54 16.94
CA ALA A 304 4.30 0.33 17.75
C ALA A 304 3.04 0.31 16.88
N THR A 305 2.08 -0.55 17.21
CA THR A 305 0.73 -0.47 16.64
C THR A 305 -0.06 0.52 17.49
N VAL A 306 -0.36 1.69 16.94
CA VAL A 306 -1.02 2.78 17.66
C VAL A 306 -2.44 2.95 17.13
N ARG A 307 -3.39 3.07 18.06
CA ARG A 307 -4.79 3.35 17.80
C ARG A 307 -5.05 4.83 18.04
N TRP A 308 -5.59 5.50 17.01
CA TRP A 308 -5.96 6.90 17.02
C TRP A 308 -7.47 7.07 16.91
N ILE A 309 -8.00 8.13 17.51
CA ILE A 309 -9.35 8.62 17.25
C ILE A 309 -9.24 9.90 16.43
N LEU A 310 -9.73 9.83 15.20
CA LEU A 310 -9.77 10.95 14.29
C LEU A 310 -11.16 11.58 14.33
N SER A 311 -11.24 12.90 14.34
CA SER A 311 -12.51 13.62 14.31
C SER A 311 -12.40 14.91 13.49
N GLY A 312 -13.41 15.23 12.70
CA GLY A 312 -13.38 16.45 11.89
C GLY A 312 -14.41 16.45 10.76
N PRO A 313 -14.38 17.48 9.91
CA PRO A 313 -15.29 17.57 8.76
C PRO A 313 -14.87 16.59 7.66
N ALA A 314 -15.80 15.77 7.20
CA ALA A 314 -15.61 14.84 6.07
C ALA A 314 -16.79 14.89 5.10
N VAL A 315 -16.55 14.45 3.87
CA VAL A 315 -17.59 14.34 2.83
C VAL A 315 -18.14 12.92 2.80
N LEU A 316 -19.44 12.78 3.04
CA LEU A 316 -20.14 11.49 3.00
C LEU A 316 -20.22 10.94 1.57
N ASP A 317 -20.02 9.63 1.40
CA ASP A 317 -20.06 8.96 0.10
C ASP A 317 -21.46 8.98 -0.55
N THR A 318 -22.50 8.74 0.24
CA THR A 318 -23.87 8.59 -0.27
C THR A 318 -24.54 9.92 -0.60
N THR A 319 -24.32 10.94 0.23
CA THR A 319 -25.01 12.23 0.12
C THR A 319 -24.12 13.35 -0.36
N HIS A 320 -22.80 13.17 -0.36
CA HIS A 320 -21.80 14.21 -0.67
C HIS A 320 -21.92 15.46 0.20
N ARG A 321 -22.63 15.33 1.34
CA ARG A 321 -22.71 16.37 2.36
C ARG A 321 -21.46 16.35 3.22
N MET A 322 -21.10 17.53 3.69
CA MET A 322 -20.03 17.69 4.66
C MET A 322 -20.63 17.67 6.07
N GLU A 323 -20.20 16.70 6.86
CA GLU A 323 -20.65 16.48 8.24
C GLU A 323 -19.44 16.27 9.16
N ILE A 324 -19.64 16.41 10.46
CA ILE A 324 -18.65 15.99 11.45
C ILE A 324 -18.73 14.48 11.60
N VAL A 325 -17.58 13.83 11.47
CA VAL A 325 -17.44 12.39 11.63
C VAL A 325 -16.30 12.06 12.57
N GLY A 326 -16.36 10.87 13.13
CA GLY A 326 -15.28 10.23 13.88
C GLY A 326 -14.89 8.90 13.27
N CYS A 327 -13.62 8.55 13.29
CA CYS A 327 -13.18 7.18 12.99
C CYS A 327 -12.06 6.73 13.94
N VAL A 328 -11.99 5.42 14.16
CA VAL A 328 -10.82 4.77 14.73
C VAL A 328 -9.87 4.47 13.58
N TRP A 329 -8.61 4.83 13.76
CA TRP A 329 -7.54 4.55 12.81
C TRP A 329 -6.39 3.84 13.51
N GLU A 330 -6.11 2.60 13.11
CA GLU A 330 -4.99 1.83 13.64
C GLU A 330 -3.83 1.86 12.65
N THR A 331 -2.66 2.26 13.13
CA THR A 331 -1.46 2.40 12.31
C THR A 331 -0.27 1.76 12.97
N ARG A 332 0.60 1.18 12.17
CA ARG A 332 1.94 0.80 12.61
C ARG A 332 2.84 2.01 12.45
N VAL A 333 3.42 2.50 13.55
CA VAL A 333 4.20 3.74 13.59
C VAL A 333 5.61 3.43 14.07
N LEU A 334 6.58 4.08 13.43
CA LEU A 334 7.96 4.11 13.85
C LEU A 334 8.25 5.47 14.50
N ALA A 335 8.81 5.46 15.70
CA ALA A 335 9.30 6.66 16.37
C ALA A 335 10.63 6.36 17.05
N SER A 336 11.43 7.39 17.32
CA SER A 336 12.63 7.24 18.12
C SER A 336 12.38 7.78 19.52
N THR A 337 12.65 6.98 20.55
CA THR A 337 12.52 7.44 21.94
C THR A 337 13.73 8.26 22.40
N THR A 338 14.84 8.22 21.65
CA THR A 338 16.07 8.97 21.99
C THR A 338 16.40 10.10 21.02
N ASN A 339 15.74 10.17 19.87
CA ASN A 339 15.84 11.29 18.94
C ASN A 339 14.54 12.10 18.96
N THR A 340 14.51 13.15 19.78
CA THR A 340 13.33 14.02 19.96
C THR A 340 12.96 14.83 18.71
N ASP A 341 13.89 14.98 17.75
CA ASP A 341 13.63 15.69 16.50
C ASP A 341 12.98 14.78 15.45
N SER A 342 12.99 13.46 15.69
CA SER A 342 12.41 12.47 14.79
C SER A 342 10.90 12.46 14.89
N ARG A 343 10.22 12.75 13.78
CA ARG A 343 8.77 12.66 13.71
C ARG A 343 8.32 11.20 13.58
N PRO A 344 7.22 10.81 14.23
CA PRO A 344 6.62 9.51 14.02
C PRO A 344 6.31 9.30 12.54
N THR A 345 6.75 8.18 12.00
CA THR A 345 6.52 7.80 10.60
C THR A 345 5.51 6.67 10.55
N ILE A 346 4.43 6.87 9.81
CA ILE A 346 3.43 5.81 9.59
C ILE A 346 4.01 4.79 8.61
N LEU A 347 4.27 3.59 9.13
CA LEU A 347 4.76 2.47 8.36
C LEU A 347 3.63 1.78 7.60
N ARG A 348 2.46 1.64 8.25
CA ARG A 348 1.25 1.03 7.69
C ARG A 348 0.00 1.57 8.36
N SER A 349 -1.12 1.44 7.67
CA SER A 349 -2.45 1.75 8.20
C SER A 349 -3.43 0.63 7.92
N GLN A 350 -4.28 0.31 8.89
CA GLN A 350 -5.47 -0.50 8.67
C GLN A 350 -6.61 0.35 8.11
N ALA A 351 -7.64 -0.32 7.56
CA ALA A 351 -8.89 0.36 7.23
C ALA A 351 -9.52 0.97 8.50
N THR A 352 -10.08 2.16 8.38
CA THR A 352 -10.75 2.81 9.51
C THR A 352 -12.06 2.11 9.86
N ARG A 353 -12.56 2.34 11.07
CA ARG A 353 -13.86 1.84 11.54
C ARG A 353 -14.60 2.90 12.34
N ALA A 354 -15.91 2.75 12.46
CA ALA A 354 -16.73 3.57 13.35
C ALA A 354 -16.27 3.43 14.82
N PRO A 355 -16.04 4.53 15.56
CA PRO A 355 -15.73 4.50 16.98
C PRO A 355 -17.00 4.22 17.79
N GLY A 356 -16.84 3.65 18.99
CA GLY A 356 -17.95 3.57 19.95
C GLY A 356 -18.36 4.97 20.44
N ALA A 357 -19.62 5.17 20.82
CA ALA A 357 -20.10 6.47 21.30
C ALA A 357 -19.36 6.98 22.56
N SER A 358 -18.97 6.09 23.47
CA SER A 358 -18.16 6.46 24.64
C SER A 358 -16.75 6.88 24.25
N GLU A 359 -16.13 6.15 23.33
CA GLU A 359 -14.77 6.42 22.84
C GLU A 359 -14.71 7.75 22.09
N PHE A 360 -15.67 8.02 21.19
CA PHE A 360 -15.72 9.30 20.49
C PHE A 360 -15.96 10.46 21.47
N ARG A 361 -16.88 10.33 22.44
CA ARG A 361 -17.10 11.38 23.46
C ARG A 361 -15.87 11.68 24.30
N ALA A 362 -15.09 10.66 24.64
CA ALA A 362 -13.89 10.83 25.47
C ALA A 362 -12.74 11.55 24.73
N SER A 363 -12.69 11.42 23.41
CA SER A 363 -11.51 11.81 22.61
C SER A 363 -11.77 12.94 21.62
N ALA A 364 -13.02 13.20 21.26
CA ALA A 364 -13.37 14.26 20.33
C ALA A 364 -13.20 15.65 20.96
N PRO A 365 -12.78 16.66 20.18
CA PRO A 365 -12.76 18.04 20.63
C PRO A 365 -14.14 18.52 21.09
N PRO A 366 -14.20 19.58 21.94
CA PRO A 366 -15.46 20.23 22.27
C PRO A 366 -16.18 20.63 20.98
N ALA A 367 -17.46 20.35 20.84
CA ALA A 367 -18.03 20.45 19.50
C ALA A 367 -18.34 21.89 19.04
N THR A 368 -18.12 22.90 19.88
CA THR A 368 -17.91 24.28 19.42
C THR A 368 -16.69 24.41 18.51
N VAL A 369 -15.62 23.66 18.78
CA VAL A 369 -14.44 23.56 17.92
C VAL A 369 -14.77 22.81 16.64
N LEU A 370 -15.48 21.68 16.73
CA LEU A 370 -15.88 20.89 15.57
C LEU A 370 -16.84 21.68 14.65
N ALA A 371 -17.82 22.39 15.20
CA ALA A 371 -18.71 23.27 14.45
C ALA A 371 -17.93 24.36 13.70
N LYS A 372 -16.94 24.98 14.36
CA LYS A 372 -16.06 25.96 13.73
C LYS A 372 -15.24 25.34 12.58
N GLN A 373 -14.69 24.15 12.77
CA GLN A 373 -13.97 23.43 11.72
C GLN A 373 -14.86 23.09 10.53
N LEU A 374 -16.10 22.66 10.78
CA LEU A 374 -17.08 22.38 9.72
C LEU A 374 -17.40 23.63 8.90
N GLU A 375 -17.65 24.76 9.57
CA GLU A 375 -17.94 26.02 8.91
C GLU A 375 -16.75 26.52 8.07
N GLN A 376 -15.53 26.42 8.60
CA GLN A 376 -14.30 26.72 7.84
C GLN A 376 -14.14 25.84 6.60
N ALA A 377 -14.39 24.54 6.73
CA ALA A 377 -14.30 23.61 5.61
C ALA A 377 -15.37 23.90 4.53
N ARG A 378 -16.58 24.32 4.91
CA ARG A 378 -17.65 24.75 3.98
C ARG A 378 -17.29 26.02 3.21
N GLN A 379 -16.55 26.93 3.83
CA GLN A 379 -16.10 28.17 3.20
C GLN A 379 -14.92 27.96 2.22
N THR A 380 -14.33 26.76 2.17
CA THR A 380 -13.19 26.46 1.28
C THR A 380 -13.64 26.36 -0.19
N PRO A 381 -13.18 27.25 -1.11
CA PRO A 381 -13.76 27.42 -2.46
C PRO A 381 -13.75 26.19 -3.38
N GLY A 382 -12.85 25.23 -3.13
CA GLY A 382 -12.77 23.98 -3.91
C GLY A 382 -13.83 22.94 -3.50
N LEU A 383 -14.17 22.89 -2.21
CA LEU A 383 -15.08 21.90 -1.65
C LEU A 383 -16.54 22.31 -1.82
N ALA A 384 -16.82 23.61 -1.76
CA ALA A 384 -18.15 24.15 -2.04
C ALA A 384 -18.64 23.79 -3.46
N LYS A 385 -17.71 23.78 -4.43
CA LYS A 385 -18.02 23.36 -5.81
C LYS A 385 -18.35 21.87 -5.89
N ILE A 386 -17.64 21.02 -5.15
CA ILE A 386 -17.89 19.57 -5.07
C ILE A 386 -19.29 19.32 -4.51
N ALA A 387 -19.60 19.88 -3.33
CA ALA A 387 -20.90 19.68 -2.68
C ALA A 387 -22.07 20.16 -3.54
N HIS A 388 -21.95 21.33 -4.17
CA HIS A 388 -23.02 21.89 -4.99
C HIS A 388 -23.26 21.06 -6.27
N ARG A 389 -22.19 20.62 -6.95
CA ARG A 389 -22.32 19.86 -8.21
C ARG A 389 -22.89 18.48 -7.96
N THR A 390 -22.48 17.82 -6.88
CA THR A 390 -23.01 16.48 -6.59
C THR A 390 -24.46 16.51 -6.15
N ALA A 391 -24.89 17.53 -5.39
CA ALA A 391 -26.31 17.71 -5.07
C ALA A 391 -27.18 17.75 -6.33
N LEU A 392 -26.72 18.41 -7.40
CA LEU A 392 -27.40 18.43 -8.70
C LEU A 392 -27.39 17.07 -9.40
N THR A 393 -26.30 16.30 -9.30
CA THR A 393 -26.19 14.98 -9.93
C THR A 393 -27.05 13.93 -9.21
N THR A 394 -27.07 13.94 -7.87
CA THR A 394 -27.93 13.06 -7.06
C THR A 394 -29.41 13.39 -7.28
N LEU A 395 -29.78 14.67 -7.39
CA LEU A 395 -31.13 15.09 -7.78
C LEU A 395 -31.50 14.55 -9.16
N ALA A 396 -30.62 14.71 -10.16
CA ALA A 396 -30.85 14.19 -11.50
C ALA A 396 -30.99 12.65 -11.50
N HIS A 397 -30.17 11.94 -10.72
CA HIS A 397 -30.23 10.48 -10.67
C HIS A 397 -31.50 9.98 -9.96
N ARG A 398 -31.91 10.64 -8.86
CA ARG A 398 -33.20 10.37 -8.19
C ARG A 398 -34.39 10.66 -9.10
N LEU A 399 -34.38 11.78 -9.83
CA LEU A 399 -35.42 12.10 -10.81
C LEU A 399 -35.48 11.06 -11.94
N THR A 400 -34.32 10.56 -12.40
CA THR A 400 -34.25 9.49 -13.40
C THR A 400 -34.77 8.15 -12.87
N HIS A 401 -34.49 7.83 -11.61
CA HIS A 401 -34.99 6.61 -10.96
C HIS A 401 -36.50 6.68 -10.70
N LEU A 402 -37.01 7.84 -10.28
CA LEU A 402 -38.44 8.09 -10.10
C LEU A 402 -39.19 8.00 -11.42
N THR A 403 -38.70 8.65 -12.49
CA THR A 403 -39.31 8.52 -13.82
C THR A 403 -39.27 7.09 -14.38
N ARG A 404 -38.24 6.30 -14.04
CA ARG A 404 -38.20 4.87 -14.38
C ARG A 404 -39.24 4.06 -13.61
N LEU A 405 -39.38 4.30 -12.30
CA LEU A 405 -40.40 3.69 -11.45
C LEU A 405 -41.82 4.05 -11.91
N GLU A 406 -42.07 5.32 -12.23
CA GLU A 406 -43.35 5.78 -12.79
C GLU A 406 -43.66 5.10 -14.12
N ARG A 407 -42.67 4.90 -15.01
CA ARG A 407 -42.87 4.12 -16.24
C ARG A 407 -43.14 2.64 -15.98
N THR A 408 -42.45 2.03 -15.01
CA THR A 408 -42.67 0.63 -14.66
C THR A 408 -44.06 0.43 -14.06
N LEU A 409 -44.49 1.33 -13.17
CA LEU A 409 -45.83 1.32 -12.59
C LEU A 409 -46.90 1.63 -13.65
N ALA A 410 -46.67 2.58 -14.55
CA ALA A 410 -47.59 2.86 -15.67
C ALA A 410 -47.62 1.74 -16.73
N SER A 411 -46.57 0.92 -16.84
CA SER A 411 -46.53 -0.25 -17.72
C SER A 411 -47.21 -1.49 -17.14
N GLN A 412 -47.52 -1.49 -15.84
CA GLN A 412 -48.18 -2.62 -15.17
C GLN A 412 -49.70 -2.71 -15.45
N ASP A 413 -50.30 -1.72 -16.11
CA ASP A 413 -51.71 -1.80 -16.51
C ASP A 413 -51.96 -2.71 -17.74
N HIS A 414 -50.91 -3.21 -18.42
CA HIS A 414 -51.07 -4.11 -19.57
C HIS A 414 -49.98 -5.18 -19.68
N ILE A 415 -49.89 -6.10 -18.71
CA ILE A 415 -49.18 -7.38 -18.92
C ILE A 415 -50.06 -8.55 -18.44
N HIS A 416 -50.88 -9.06 -19.37
CA HIS A 416 -51.37 -10.43 -19.32
C HIS A 416 -50.29 -11.36 -19.88
N TRP A 417 -49.43 -11.95 -19.04
CA TRP A 417 -48.64 -13.12 -19.44
C TRP A 417 -48.26 -13.97 -18.23
N PHE A 418 -49.07 -15.01 -17.98
CA PHE A 418 -48.58 -16.38 -17.75
C PHE A 418 -49.72 -17.35 -18.15
N PRO A 419 -49.47 -18.34 -19.04
CA PRO A 419 -50.33 -19.51 -19.08
C PRO A 419 -50.06 -20.35 -17.83
N VAL A 420 -51.13 -20.82 -17.21
CA VAL A 420 -51.11 -21.83 -16.15
C VAL A 420 -50.50 -23.11 -16.74
N PRO A 421 -49.47 -23.73 -16.13
CA PRO A 421 -48.99 -25.05 -16.57
C PRO A 421 -50.06 -26.09 -16.28
N GLN A 422 -50.41 -26.91 -17.27
CA GLN A 422 -51.19 -28.13 -17.04
C GLN A 422 -50.33 -29.16 -16.30
N GLU A 423 -50.94 -29.80 -15.30
CA GLU A 423 -50.43 -30.96 -14.60
C GLU A 423 -50.06 -32.08 -15.57
N GLY A 424 -48.89 -32.69 -15.35
CA GLY A 424 -48.52 -33.99 -15.91
C GLY A 424 -47.23 -33.94 -16.70
N ASP A 425 -46.10 -34.10 -16.01
CA ASP A 425 -44.97 -34.89 -16.49
C ASP A 425 -44.06 -35.23 -15.31
N ASP A 426 -44.09 -36.50 -14.91
CA ASP A 426 -43.17 -37.11 -13.95
C ASP A 426 -41.75 -37.10 -14.56
N ILE A 427 -40.85 -36.30 -13.97
CA ILE A 427 -39.41 -36.38 -14.27
C ILE A 427 -38.72 -37.18 -13.16
N ASP A 428 -38.31 -38.38 -13.54
CA ASP A 428 -37.55 -39.35 -12.75
C ASP A 428 -36.15 -38.80 -12.41
N PHE A 429 -35.90 -38.54 -11.13
CA PHE A 429 -34.57 -38.22 -10.61
C PHE A 429 -33.88 -39.50 -10.15
N ARG A 430 -33.15 -40.15 -11.07
CA ARG A 430 -32.13 -41.14 -10.72
C ARG A 430 -30.76 -40.75 -11.26
N GLY A 431 -29.86 -40.46 -10.31
CA GLY A 431 -28.48 -40.92 -10.35
C GLY A 431 -27.50 -40.12 -11.19
N THR A 432 -26.69 -39.30 -10.52
CA THR A 432 -25.26 -39.17 -10.85
C THR A 432 -24.51 -38.78 -9.57
N GLU A 433 -23.82 -39.77 -8.98
CA GLU A 433 -22.79 -39.53 -7.97
C GLU A 433 -21.57 -38.86 -8.62
N PRO A 434 -20.86 -37.96 -7.91
CA PRO A 434 -19.62 -37.37 -8.40
C PRO A 434 -18.44 -38.35 -8.24
N PRO A 435 -17.46 -38.35 -9.16
CA PRO A 435 -16.29 -39.22 -9.04
C PRO A 435 -15.33 -38.73 -7.95
N GLU A 436 -14.86 -39.68 -7.14
CA GLU A 436 -13.75 -39.54 -6.21
C GLU A 436 -12.51 -38.97 -6.91
N ARG A 437 -11.91 -37.94 -6.31
CA ARG A 437 -10.57 -37.46 -6.67
C ARG A 437 -9.54 -38.31 -5.94
N ASP A 438 -8.76 -39.03 -6.72
CA ASP A 438 -7.56 -39.75 -6.30
C ASP A 438 -6.40 -38.73 -6.16
N GLU A 439 -5.90 -38.56 -4.94
CA GLU A 439 -4.69 -37.78 -4.64
C GLU A 439 -3.48 -38.72 -4.55
N ARG A 440 -2.64 -38.74 -5.59
CA ARG A 440 -1.22 -39.14 -5.50
C ARG A 440 -0.35 -38.36 -6.48
N GLU A 441 0.83 -38.02 -5.95
CA GLU A 441 2.04 -37.37 -6.51
C GLU A 441 2.11 -35.84 -6.52
#